data_AF-A0A645B749-F1
#
_entry.id   AF-A0A645B749-F1
#
_cell.length_a   1.000
_cell.length_b   1.000
_cell.length_c   1.000
_cell.angle_alpha   90.00
_cell.angle_beta   90.00
_cell.angle_gamma   90.00
#
_symmetry.space_group_name_H-M   'P 1'
#
loop_
_entity.id
_entity.type
_entity.pdbx_description
1 polymer ?
#
loop_
_entity_poly.entity_id
_entity_poly.type
_entity_poly.pdbx_seq_one_letter_code
_entity_poly.pdbx_strand_id
1 'polypeptide(L)' 'MRPNIEYIKKELESRKWSGSQLAIKMGVSRMEVSRLLRGERIGGKKCIGGLIKAFPNVSFEQLFFLD' A
#
# COMPACT_ATOMS: atom_id res chain seq x y z
N MET A 1 -1.64 7.14 -12.13
CA MET A 1 -1.47 5.89 -11.36
C MET A 1 -1.63 6.12 -9.87
N ARG A 2 -2.69 5.54 -9.29
CA ARG A 2 -3.11 5.77 -7.92
C ARG A 2 -3.29 4.45 -7.16
N PRO A 3 -2.79 4.31 -5.92
CA PRO A 3 -3.04 3.12 -5.12
C PRO A 3 -4.54 2.91 -4.86
N ASN A 4 -4.99 1.66 -5.00
CA ASN A 4 -6.32 1.23 -4.61
C ASN A 4 -6.39 1.04 -3.09
N ILE A 5 -6.53 2.15 -2.36
CA ILE A 5 -6.47 2.18 -0.89
C ILE A 5 -7.53 1.27 -0.26
N GLU A 6 -8.72 1.18 -0.84
CA GLU A 6 -9.77 0.31 -0.33
C GLU A 6 -9.36 -1.17 -0.40
N TYR A 7 -8.83 -1.60 -1.54
CA TYR A 7 -8.31 -2.95 -1.69
C TYR A 7 -7.13 -3.23 -0.74
N ILE A 8 -6.20 -2.28 -0.60
CA ILE A 8 -5.06 -2.39 0.33
C ILE A 8 -5.55 -2.57 1.78
N LYS A 9 -6.62 -1.87 2.19
CA LYS A 9 -7.23 -2.04 3.53
C LYS A 9 -7.84 -3.43 3.70
N LYS A 10 -8.54 -3.95 2.68
CA LYS A 10 -9.08 -5.32 2.72
C LYS A 10 -7.96 -6.37 2.85
N GLU A 11 -6.85 -6.19 2.13
CA GLU A 11 -5.69 -7.08 2.26
C GLU A 11 -5.03 -7.01 3.64
N LEU A 12 -4.94 -5.80 4.23
CA LEU A 12 -4.46 -5.62 5.61
C LEU A 12 -5.35 -6.39 6.60
N GLU A 13 -6.67 -6.25 6.50
CA GLU A 13 -7.63 -6.93 7.37
C GLU A 13 -7.56 -8.46 7.20
N SER A 14 -7.61 -8.96 5.97
CA SER A 14 -7.51 -10.38 5.63
C SER A 14 -6.25 -11.03 6.20
N ARG A 15 -5.11 -10.32 6.13
CA ARG A 15 -3.81 -10.81 6.63
C ARG A 15 -3.56 -10.47 8.11
N LYS A 16 -4.50 -9.79 8.78
CA LYS A 16 -4.37 -9.26 10.15
C LYS A 16 -3.11 -8.39 10.32
N TRP A 17 -2.81 -7.56 9.33
CA TRP A 17 -1.68 -6.63 9.36
C TRP A 17 -2.11 -5.27 9.89
N SER A 18 -1.31 -4.73 10.81
CA SER A 18 -1.34 -3.33 11.20
C SER A 18 -0.64 -2.45 10.17
N GLY A 19 -0.92 -1.14 10.20
CA GLY A 19 -0.18 -0.15 9.38
C GLY A 19 1.34 -0.16 9.66
N SER A 20 1.75 -0.48 10.89
CA SER A 20 3.18 -0.64 11.24
C SER A 20 3.81 -1.84 10.54
N GLN A 21 3.12 -2.98 10.49
CA GLN A 21 3.60 -4.17 9.77
C GLN A 21 3.67 -3.90 8.26
N LEU A 22 2.71 -3.18 7.70
CA LEU A 22 2.78 -2.75 6.30
C LEU A 22 3.98 -1.84 6.04
N ALA A 23 4.28 -0.90 6.94
CA ALA A 23 5.46 -0.03 6.80
C ALA A 23 6.78 -0.82 6.72
N ILE A 24 6.93 -1.83 7.59
CA ILE A 24 8.08 -2.74 7.59
C ILE A 24 8.18 -3.48 6.26
N LYS A 25 7.06 -4.05 5.77
CA LYS A 25 7.01 -4.82 4.52
C LYS A 25 7.28 -3.96 3.28
N MET A 26 6.76 -2.74 3.27
CA MET A 26 7.02 -1.75 2.23
C MET A 26 8.46 -1.21 2.28
N GLY A 27 9.12 -1.27 3.44
CA GLY A 27 10.42 -0.64 3.65
C GLY A 27 10.35 0.90 3.70
N VAL A 28 9.25 1.45 4.24
CA VAL A 28 9.03 2.90 4.37
C VAL A 28 8.67 3.27 5.81
N SER A 29 8.61 4.58 6.11
CA SER A 29 8.23 5.03 7.46
C SER A 29 6.75 4.77 7.77
N ARG A 30 6.41 4.61 9.06
CA ARG A 30 5.01 4.49 9.51
C ARG A 30 4.16 5.69 9.09
N MET A 31 4.74 6.89 9.08
CA MET A 31 4.07 8.11 8.62
C MET A 31 3.72 8.04 7.13
N GLU A 32 4.60 7.47 6.30
CA GLU A 32 4.35 7.29 4.88
C GLU A 32 3.15 6.37 4.63
N VAL A 33 3.08 5.25 5.35
CA VAL A 33 1.90 4.35 5.31
C VAL A 33 0.65 5.03 5.86
N SER A 34 0.77 5.80 6.95
CA SER A 34 -0.36 6.51 7.54
C SER A 34 -0.98 7.50 6.54
N ARG A 35 -0.15 8.30 5.86
CA ARG A 35 -0.58 9.23 4.79
C ARG A 35 -1.18 8.48 3.60
N LEU A 36 -0.59 7.35 3.20
CA LEU A 36 -1.14 6.49 2.15
C LEU A 36 -2.55 6.00 2.50
N LEU A 37 -2.75 5.42 3.70
CA LEU A 37 -4.04 4.85 4.11
C LEU A 37 -5.14 5.90 4.32
N ARG A 38 -4.75 7.17 4.53
CA ARG A 38 -5.66 8.33 4.53
C ARG A 38 -5.89 8.93 3.14
N GLY A 39 -5.17 8.48 2.11
CA GLY A 39 -5.27 9.04 0.76
C GLY A 39 -4.54 10.37 0.54
N GLU A 40 -3.76 10.83 1.51
CA GLU A 40 -2.97 12.06 1.45
C GLU A 40 -1.71 11.92 0.57
N ARG A 41 -1.31 10.68 0.24
CA ARG A 41 -0.15 10.40 -0.61
C ARG A 41 -0.53 9.51 -1.79
N ILE A 42 -0.35 10.04 -3.00
CA ILE A 42 -0.74 9.40 -4.25
C ILE A 42 0.52 9.10 -5.08
N GLY A 43 0.74 7.85 -5.47
CA GLY A 43 1.53 7.51 -6.66
C GLY A 43 3.04 7.78 -6.66
N GLY A 44 3.67 8.06 -5.51
CA GLY A 44 5.13 8.22 -5.47
C GLY A 44 5.89 6.90 -5.69
N LYS A 45 7.04 6.93 -6.39
CA LYS A 45 7.86 5.74 -6.71
C LYS A 45 8.15 4.84 -5.49
N LYS A 46 8.47 5.43 -4.33
CA LYS A 46 8.70 4.69 -3.07
C LYS A 46 7.45 3.97 -2.57
N CYS A 47 6.28 4.62 -2.67
CA CYS A 47 5.01 4.05 -2.24
C CYS A 47 4.60 2.89 -3.16
N ILE A 48 4.68 3.09 -4.48
CA ILE A 48 4.39 2.07 -5.48
C ILE A 48 5.29 0.85 -5.30
N GLY A 49 6.61 1.06 -5.30
CA GLY A 49 7.57 -0.03 -5.13
C GLY A 49 7.41 -0.74 -3.79
N GLY A 50 7.10 0.01 -2.73
CA GLY A 50 6.80 -0.55 -1.41
C GLY A 50 5.57 -1.45 -1.42
N LEU A 51 4.48 -1.04 -2.08
CA LEU A 51 3.25 -1.82 -2.18
C LEU A 51 3.46 -3.11 -2.97
N ILE A 52 4.14 -3.04 -4.13
CA ILE A 52 4.49 -4.23 -4.92
C ILE A 52 5.34 -5.21 -4.08
N LYS A 53 6.32 -4.68 -3.33
CA LYS A 53 7.14 -5.48 -2.43
C LYS A 53 6.34 -6.11 -1.28
N ALA A 54 5.39 -5.38 -0.71
CA ALA A 54 4.58 -5.84 0.42
C ALA A 54 3.55 -6.89 0.02
N PHE A 55 3.07 -6.85 -1.23
CA PHE A 55 2.03 -7.73 -1.76
C PHE A 55 2.49 -8.43 -3.06
N PRO A 56 3.50 -9.31 -2.99
CA PRO A 56 4.12 -9.90 -4.19
C PRO A 56 3.18 -10.85 -4.96
N ASN A 57 2.11 -11.33 -4.33
CA ASN A 57 1.14 -12.25 -4.92
C ASN A 57 -0.16 -11.56 -5.37
N VAL A 58 -0.22 -10.23 -5.27
CA VAL A 58 -1.38 -9.44 -5.70
C VAL A 58 -1.06 -8.83 -7.05
N SER A 59 -2.01 -8.90 -7.99
CA SER A 59 -1.86 -8.31 -9.32
C SER A 59 -1.75 -6.78 -9.25
N PHE A 60 -1.10 -6.22 -10.26
CA PHE A 60 -0.84 -4.78 -10.31
C PHE A 60 -2.15 -3.97 -10.40
N GLU A 61 -3.10 -4.46 -11.17
CA GLU A 61 -4.42 -3.85 -11.43
C GLU A 61 -5.31 -3.86 -10.19
N GLN A 62 -5.09 -4.80 -9.26
CA GLN A 62 -5.76 -4.78 -7.96
C GLN A 62 -5.17 -3.74 -7.01
N LEU A 63 -3.84 -3.57 -7.04
CA LEU A 63 -3.14 -2.62 -6.17
C LEU A 63 -3.24 -1.17 -6.66
N PHE A 64 -3.42 -0.94 -7.96
CA PHE A 64 -3.36 0.39 -8.57
C PHE A 64 -4.42 0.60 -9.63
N PHE A 65 -4.94 1.82 -9.69
CA PHE A 65 -5.67 2.35 -10.83
C PHE A 65 -4.69 2.99 -11.82
N LEU A 66 -4.91 2.73 -13.11
CA LEU A 66 -4.19 3.31 -14.25
C LEU A 66 -5.00 4.49 -14.81
N ASP A 67 -5.24 5.47 -13.95
CA ASP A 67 -5.83 6.76 -14.25
C ASP A 67 -4.76 7.85 -14.38
#